data_AF-X1P161-F1
#
_entry.id   AF-X1P161-F1
#
_cell.length_a   1.000
_cell.length_b   1.000
_cell.length_c   1.000
_cell.angle_alpha   90.00
_cell.angle_beta   90.00
_cell.angle_gamma   90.00
#
_symmetry.space_group_name_H-M   'P 1'
#
loop_
_entity.id
_entity.type
_entity.pdbx_description
1 polymer ?
#
loop_
_entity_poly.entity_id
_entity_poly.type
_entity_poly.pdbx_seq_one_letter_code
_entity_poly.pdbx_strand_id
1 'polypeptide(L)'
;MTKESRLYSIGELINQLTSDYVWKLSIAQRAFEWNKIRVTNLIDSILRGFPIGILLLVNSKKPYYRFDPKEELHKKINNIKEAEYTHIIDGQQRCVAILATFAGEGLFDKTNNNTEYLWINVSKDNHGYKEFDEKRGQKYFFHWSSNEKINGLIAEKSIVEKLPPGSPEKGWIHFNKLVELVKSKASKEKIYIDAECNDSQEVDEKTLNKLVDSIENAINKKRIPI
;
A
#
# COMPACT_ATOMS: atom_id res chain seq x y z
N MET A 1 3.81 -29.31 -16.36
CA MET A 1 3.62 -27.93 -15.89
C MET A 1 5.00 -27.30 -15.82
N THR A 2 5.32 -26.40 -16.74
CA THR A 2 6.62 -25.74 -16.80
C THR A 2 6.70 -24.73 -15.65
N LYS A 3 7.76 -24.77 -14.86
CA LYS A 3 8.01 -23.76 -13.82
C LYS A 3 8.80 -22.64 -14.46
N GLU A 4 8.26 -21.43 -14.45
CA GLU A 4 8.94 -20.22 -14.89
C GLU A 4 8.97 -19.24 -13.72
N SER A 5 10.05 -18.46 -13.62
CA SER A 5 10.16 -17.38 -12.64
C SER A 5 10.35 -16.07 -13.37
N ARG A 6 9.60 -15.02 -12.98
CA ARG A 6 9.72 -13.68 -13.55
C ARG A 6 9.76 -12.64 -12.44
N LEU A 7 10.43 -11.52 -12.70
CA LEU A 7 10.42 -10.36 -11.80
C LEU A 7 9.36 -9.37 -12.25
N TYR A 8 8.61 -8.82 -11.30
CA TYR A 8 7.64 -7.75 -11.52
C TYR A 8 7.98 -6.52 -10.67
N SER A 9 7.61 -5.35 -11.15
CA SER A 9 7.52 -4.14 -10.32
C SER A 9 6.16 -4.03 -9.63
N ILE A 10 6.01 -3.12 -8.67
CA ILE A 10 4.71 -2.83 -8.06
C ILE A 10 3.73 -2.29 -9.10
N GLY A 11 4.19 -1.46 -10.04
CA GLY A 11 3.36 -0.94 -11.12
C GLY A 11 2.80 -2.04 -12.02
N GLU A 12 3.64 -2.99 -12.43
CA GLU A 12 3.20 -4.15 -13.21
C GLU A 12 2.22 -5.01 -12.41
N LEU A 13 2.50 -5.27 -11.13
CA LEU A 13 1.64 -6.04 -10.24
C LEU A 13 0.24 -5.41 -10.13
N ILE A 14 0.16 -4.10 -9.87
CA ILE A 14 -1.13 -3.39 -9.79
C ILE A 14 -1.90 -3.55 -11.10
N ASN A 15 -1.25 -3.38 -12.25
CA ASN A 15 -1.90 -3.53 -13.55
C ASN A 15 -2.48 -4.94 -13.76
N GLN A 16 -1.81 -6.00 -13.28
CA GLN A 16 -2.34 -7.36 -13.36
C GLN A 16 -3.53 -7.59 -12.42
N LEU A 17 -3.51 -6.97 -11.24
CA LEU A 17 -4.53 -7.14 -10.21
C LEU A 17 -5.80 -6.34 -10.49
N THR A 18 -5.68 -5.14 -11.06
CA THR A 18 -6.83 -4.27 -11.39
C THR A 18 -7.42 -4.56 -12.76
N SER A 19 -6.69 -5.26 -13.63
CA SER A 19 -7.25 -5.71 -14.90
C SER A 19 -8.27 -6.83 -14.69
N ASP A 20 -9.49 -6.60 -15.15
CA ASP A 20 -10.60 -7.56 -15.08
C ASP A 20 -10.29 -8.93 -15.73
N TYR A 21 -9.23 -9.03 -16.53
CA TYR A 21 -8.96 -10.20 -17.36
C TYR A 21 -7.74 -11.02 -16.95
N VAL A 22 -6.93 -10.59 -15.98
CA VAL A 22 -5.62 -11.25 -15.78
C VAL A 22 -5.54 -12.09 -14.53
N TRP A 23 -5.47 -11.50 -13.33
CA TRP A 23 -5.24 -12.27 -12.10
C TRP A 23 -6.50 -12.46 -11.28
N LYS A 24 -6.71 -13.69 -10.83
CA LYS A 24 -7.86 -14.13 -10.02
C LYS A 24 -7.38 -14.87 -8.77
N LEU A 25 -8.21 -14.93 -7.74
CA LEU A 25 -7.90 -15.72 -6.55
C LEU A 25 -8.25 -17.19 -6.78
N SER A 26 -7.35 -18.10 -6.40
CA SER A 26 -7.64 -19.54 -6.48
C SER A 26 -8.75 -19.95 -5.51
N ILE A 27 -9.46 -21.04 -5.82
CA ILE A 27 -10.45 -21.61 -4.88
C ILE A 27 -9.74 -22.01 -3.57
N ALA A 28 -10.45 -21.91 -2.43
CA ALA A 28 -9.99 -22.20 -1.07
C ALA A 28 -9.05 -21.18 -0.39
N GLN A 29 -9.00 -19.93 -0.86
CA GLN A 29 -8.29 -18.87 -0.15
C GLN A 29 -9.14 -18.22 0.96
N ARG A 30 -8.48 -17.77 2.03
CA ARG A 30 -9.11 -17.03 3.13
C ARG A 30 -9.41 -15.59 2.75
N ALA A 31 -10.32 -14.96 3.47
CA ALA A 31 -10.53 -13.51 3.39
C ALA A 31 -9.26 -12.73 3.77
N PHE A 32 -9.26 -11.43 3.50
CA PHE A 32 -8.18 -10.56 3.97
C PHE A 32 -8.19 -10.47 5.51
N GLU A 33 -7.04 -10.74 6.15
CA GLU A 33 -6.90 -10.86 7.61
C GLU A 33 -5.77 -10.01 8.19
N TRP A 34 -5.03 -9.27 7.35
CA TRP A 34 -3.93 -8.43 7.85
C TRP A 34 -4.44 -7.17 8.53
N ASN A 35 -3.91 -6.89 9.72
CA ASN A 35 -4.12 -5.63 10.40
C ASN A 35 -3.30 -4.49 9.75
N LYS A 36 -3.65 -3.26 10.08
CA LYS A 36 -3.00 -2.03 9.60
C LYS A 36 -1.48 -2.03 9.78
N ILE A 37 -0.98 -2.46 10.94
CA ILE A 37 0.46 -2.48 11.25
C ILE A 37 1.20 -3.40 10.28
N ARG A 38 0.64 -4.59 9.99
CA ARG A 38 1.24 -5.54 9.07
C ARG A 38 1.25 -5.03 7.62
N VAL A 39 0.18 -4.36 7.20
CA VAL A 39 0.12 -3.66 5.90
C VAL A 39 1.19 -2.57 5.85
N THR A 40 1.26 -1.71 6.87
CA THR A 40 2.27 -0.65 6.94
C THR A 40 3.70 -1.20 6.91
N ASN A 41 3.99 -2.31 7.60
CA ASN A 41 5.30 -2.97 7.55
C ASN A 41 5.67 -3.47 6.15
N LEU A 42 4.69 -3.95 5.37
CA LEU A 42 4.92 -4.29 3.97
C LEU A 42 5.29 -3.04 3.16
N ILE A 43 4.55 -1.93 3.33
CA ILE A 43 4.82 -0.69 2.59
C ILE A 43 6.18 -0.11 2.96
N ASP A 44 6.51 -0.05 4.25
CA ASP A 44 7.84 0.39 4.71
C ASP A 44 8.96 -0.46 4.09
N SER A 45 8.79 -1.79 4.06
CA SER A 45 9.73 -2.71 3.43
C SER A 45 9.90 -2.44 1.93
N ILE A 46 8.80 -2.20 1.20
CA ILE A 46 8.82 -1.85 -0.22
C ILE A 46 9.59 -0.56 -0.45
N LEU A 47 9.28 0.50 0.32
CA LEU A 47 9.95 1.80 0.20
C LEU A 47 11.44 1.70 0.54
N ARG A 48 11.82 0.83 1.48
CA ARG A 48 13.23 0.61 1.84
C ARG A 48 13.97 -0.31 0.86
N GLY A 49 13.26 -0.89 -0.11
CA GLY A 49 13.85 -1.80 -1.10
C GLY A 49 14.13 -3.20 -0.57
N PHE A 50 13.49 -3.59 0.53
CA PHE A 50 13.61 -4.94 1.09
C PHE A 50 12.80 -5.96 0.28
N PRO A 51 13.23 -7.24 0.25
CA PRO A 51 12.46 -8.30 -0.38
C PRO A 51 11.14 -8.52 0.35
N ILE A 52 10.04 -8.63 -0.41
CA ILE A 52 8.69 -8.87 0.14
C ILE A 52 8.21 -10.31 -0.07
N GLY A 53 9.15 -11.23 -0.35
CA GLY A 53 8.89 -12.61 -0.71
C GLY A 53 8.49 -12.80 -2.17
N ILE A 54 7.95 -13.98 -2.47
CA ILE A 54 7.60 -14.46 -3.82
C ILE A 54 6.08 -14.58 -3.93
N LEU A 55 5.46 -14.32 -5.08
CA LEU A 55 4.05 -14.69 -5.31
C LEU A 55 4.01 -16.01 -6.09
N LEU A 56 3.06 -16.90 -5.78
CA LEU A 56 2.91 -18.15 -6.54
C LEU A 56 1.66 -18.08 -7.39
N LEU A 57 1.82 -18.27 -8.70
CA LEU A 57 0.74 -18.21 -9.66
C LEU A 57 0.59 -19.53 -10.43
N VAL A 58 -0.62 -19.81 -10.91
CA VAL A 58 -0.89 -20.93 -11.82
C VAL A 58 -1.94 -20.53 -12.86
N ASN A 59 -1.71 -20.84 -14.12
CA ASN A 59 -2.72 -20.68 -15.15
C ASN A 59 -3.74 -21.82 -15.05
N SER A 60 -5.03 -21.46 -15.06
CA SER A 60 -6.11 -22.39 -14.78
C SER A 60 -7.41 -21.93 -15.45
N LYS A 61 -8.17 -22.90 -15.94
CA LYS A 61 -9.56 -22.70 -16.41
C LYS A 61 -10.60 -22.97 -15.31
N LYS A 62 -10.17 -23.38 -14.12
CA LYS A 62 -11.06 -23.71 -13.00
C LYS A 62 -11.85 -22.49 -12.53
N PRO A 63 -12.96 -22.69 -11.78
CA PRO A 63 -13.61 -21.58 -11.09
C PRO A 63 -12.62 -20.79 -10.23
N TYR A 64 -12.92 -19.53 -9.98
CA TYR A 64 -12.05 -18.61 -9.27
C TYR A 64 -12.86 -17.69 -8.36
N TYR A 65 -12.16 -16.89 -7.58
CA TYR A 65 -12.72 -15.88 -6.72
C TYR A 65 -12.37 -14.49 -7.26
N ARG A 66 -13.32 -13.55 -7.19
CA ARG A 66 -13.03 -12.14 -7.43
C ARG A 66 -12.20 -11.59 -6.28
N PHE A 67 -11.33 -10.67 -6.64
CA PHE A 67 -10.59 -9.88 -5.68
C PHE A 67 -11.52 -8.77 -5.16
N ASP A 68 -12.24 -9.06 -4.08
CA ASP A 68 -13.10 -8.08 -3.41
C ASP A 68 -12.72 -8.03 -1.92
N PRO A 69 -12.05 -6.96 -1.44
CA PRO A 69 -11.69 -6.81 -0.04
C PRO A 69 -12.88 -6.48 0.87
N LYS A 70 -14.05 -6.15 0.31
CA LYS A 70 -15.27 -5.83 1.09
C LYS A 70 -16.11 -7.07 1.41
N GLU A 71 -15.92 -8.18 0.69
CA GLU A 71 -16.63 -9.43 0.95
C GLU A 71 -15.93 -10.28 2.02
N GLU A 72 -16.69 -10.80 3.00
CA GLU A 72 -16.15 -11.69 4.06
C GLU A 72 -15.67 -13.04 3.54
N LEU A 73 -16.27 -13.48 2.45
CA LEU A 73 -15.92 -14.69 1.73
C LEU A 73 -15.95 -14.29 0.27
N HIS A 74 -14.82 -14.47 -0.42
CA HIS A 74 -14.80 -14.15 -1.84
C HIS A 74 -15.94 -14.88 -2.55
N LYS A 75 -16.70 -14.18 -3.39
CA LYS A 75 -17.75 -14.81 -4.19
C LYS A 75 -17.17 -15.72 -5.26
N LYS A 76 -17.52 -17.01 -5.20
CA LYS A 76 -17.09 -18.01 -6.20
C LYS A 76 -17.70 -17.68 -7.55
N ILE A 77 -16.86 -17.61 -8.57
CA ILE A 77 -17.29 -17.40 -9.95
C ILE A 77 -17.00 -18.67 -10.73
N ASN A 78 -18.06 -19.23 -11.28
CA ASN A 78 -17.94 -20.32 -12.25
C ASN A 78 -17.41 -19.75 -13.55
N ASN A 79 -16.30 -20.30 -14.04
CA ASN A 79 -15.70 -19.90 -15.29
C ASN A 79 -16.46 -20.53 -16.48
N ILE A 80 -17.66 -20.01 -16.75
CA ILE A 80 -18.59 -20.57 -17.74
C ILE A 80 -18.00 -20.54 -19.16
N LYS A 81 -17.06 -19.62 -19.44
CA LYS A 81 -16.42 -19.45 -20.75
C LYS A 81 -15.18 -20.32 -20.97
N GLU A 82 -14.76 -21.11 -19.97
CA GLU A 82 -13.50 -21.88 -19.96
C GLU A 82 -12.24 -21.06 -20.31
N ALA A 83 -12.29 -19.74 -20.05
CA ALA A 83 -11.15 -18.86 -20.30
C ALA A 83 -9.99 -19.23 -19.36
N GLU A 84 -8.75 -19.18 -19.84
CA GLU A 84 -7.61 -19.40 -18.97
C GLU A 84 -7.29 -18.12 -18.20
N TYR A 85 -7.32 -18.19 -16.87
CA TYR A 85 -6.94 -17.09 -15.98
C TYR A 85 -5.71 -17.45 -15.18
N THR A 86 -4.94 -16.44 -14.78
CA THR A 86 -3.83 -16.63 -13.84
C THR A 86 -4.37 -16.58 -12.42
N HIS A 87 -4.24 -17.67 -11.67
CA HIS A 87 -4.72 -17.79 -10.31
C HIS A 87 -3.58 -17.54 -9.32
N ILE A 88 -3.82 -16.68 -8.34
CA ILE A 88 -2.94 -16.45 -7.20
C ILE A 88 -3.13 -17.61 -6.21
N ILE A 89 -2.05 -18.36 -5.98
CA ILE A 89 -1.97 -19.49 -5.06
C ILE A 89 -1.36 -19.08 -3.72
N ASP A 90 -0.35 -18.22 -3.75
CA ASP A 90 0.24 -17.61 -2.56
C ASP A 90 0.47 -16.11 -2.77
N GLY A 91 0.40 -15.35 -1.68
CA GLY A 91 0.67 -13.92 -1.68
C GLY A 91 -0.54 -13.02 -1.81
N GLN A 92 -1.76 -13.57 -1.73
CA GLN A 92 -3.01 -12.81 -1.75
C GLN A 92 -3.00 -11.61 -0.80
N GLN A 93 -2.64 -11.82 0.49
CA GLN A 93 -2.68 -10.75 1.49
C GLN A 93 -1.74 -9.59 1.12
N ARG A 94 -0.59 -9.89 0.50
CA ARG A 94 0.34 -8.87 -0.02
C ARG A 94 -0.26 -8.13 -1.20
N CYS A 95 -0.91 -8.83 -2.13
CA CYS A 95 -1.63 -8.19 -3.23
C CYS A 95 -2.74 -7.24 -2.71
N VAL A 96 -3.49 -7.64 -1.68
CA VAL A 96 -4.58 -6.80 -1.13
C VAL A 96 -3.98 -5.57 -0.46
N ALA A 97 -2.95 -5.75 0.35
CA ALA A 97 -2.22 -4.67 1.00
C ALA A 97 -1.65 -3.64 -0.01
N ILE A 98 -1.14 -4.10 -1.16
CA ILE A 98 -0.61 -3.24 -2.22
C ILE A 98 -1.73 -2.46 -2.90
N LEU A 99 -2.88 -3.09 -3.20
CA LEU A 99 -4.03 -2.39 -3.77
C LEU A 99 -4.64 -1.35 -2.82
N ALA A 100 -4.82 -1.73 -1.54
CA ALA A 100 -5.31 -0.84 -0.50
C ALA A 100 -4.48 0.45 -0.35
N THR A 101 -3.19 0.39 -0.70
CA THR A 101 -2.24 1.48 -0.48
C THR A 101 -1.82 2.16 -1.79
N PHE A 102 -1.08 1.47 -2.67
CA PHE A 102 -0.57 2.04 -3.92
C PHE A 102 -1.67 2.35 -4.94
N ALA A 103 -2.79 1.61 -4.92
CA ALA A 103 -3.93 1.89 -5.80
C ALA A 103 -5.02 2.75 -5.10
N GLY A 104 -4.86 3.04 -3.79
CA GLY A 104 -5.78 3.89 -3.05
C GLY A 104 -7.13 3.27 -2.74
N GLU A 105 -7.27 1.93 -2.75
CA GLU A 105 -8.54 1.28 -2.42
C GLU A 105 -8.91 1.39 -0.93
N GLY A 106 -7.93 1.68 -0.07
CA GLY A 106 -8.09 1.76 1.38
C GLY A 106 -8.32 0.41 2.05
N LEU A 107 -8.41 0.42 3.38
CA LEU A 107 -8.80 -0.73 4.19
C LEU A 107 -10.18 -0.49 4.78
N PHE A 108 -11.10 -1.42 4.52
CA PHE A 108 -12.44 -1.36 5.07
C PHE A 108 -12.45 -1.87 6.53
N ASP A 109 -12.80 -1.01 7.47
CA ASP A 109 -13.09 -1.36 8.85
C ASP A 109 -14.57 -1.69 9.00
N LYS A 110 -14.85 -2.98 9.13
CA LYS A 110 -16.21 -3.50 9.35
C LYS A 110 -16.85 -2.97 10.63
N THR A 111 -16.06 -2.71 11.66
CA THR A 111 -16.55 -2.27 12.98
C THR A 111 -17.20 -0.90 12.88
N ASN A 112 -16.58 -0.01 12.11
CA ASN A 112 -17.00 1.38 11.96
C ASN A 112 -17.71 1.64 10.62
N ASN A 113 -17.91 0.60 9.80
CA ASN A 113 -18.47 0.65 8.45
C ASN A 113 -17.85 1.78 7.60
N ASN A 114 -16.53 1.87 7.64
CA ASN A 114 -15.79 2.97 7.03
C ASN A 114 -14.52 2.46 6.35
N THR A 115 -13.99 3.23 5.39
CA THR A 115 -12.72 2.93 4.73
C THR A 115 -11.67 3.92 5.21
N GLU A 116 -10.55 3.39 5.66
CA GLU A 116 -9.40 4.20 6.06
C GLU A 116 -8.30 4.09 5.02
N TYR A 117 -7.63 5.21 4.78
CA TYR A 117 -6.58 5.32 3.79
C TYR A 117 -5.23 5.50 4.49
N LEU A 118 -4.18 5.05 3.83
CA LEU A 118 -2.82 5.18 4.33
C LEU A 118 -2.32 6.59 4.05
N TRP A 119 -1.94 7.28 5.10
CA TRP A 119 -1.21 8.53 5.07
C TRP A 119 0.27 8.28 5.33
N ILE A 120 1.12 9.11 4.72
CA ILE A 120 2.56 9.14 4.97
C ILE A 120 2.99 10.57 5.24
N ASN A 121 3.93 10.76 6.15
CA ASN A 121 4.56 12.07 6.34
C ASN A 121 5.74 12.25 5.37
N VAL A 122 5.75 13.36 4.64
CA VAL A 122 6.81 13.67 3.65
C VAL A 122 7.88 14.61 4.17
N SER A 123 7.69 15.22 5.34
CA SER A 123 8.56 16.25 5.87
C SER A 123 9.51 15.77 6.96
N LYS A 124 9.26 14.63 7.61
CA LYS A 124 10.15 14.05 8.64
C LYS A 124 10.18 12.52 8.59
N ASP A 125 11.33 11.94 8.92
CA ASP A 125 11.47 10.51 9.17
C ASP A 125 11.19 10.17 10.65
N ASN A 126 10.87 8.91 10.91
CA ASN A 126 10.61 8.43 12.25
C ASN A 126 11.93 8.10 12.97
N HIS A 127 12.50 9.08 13.68
CA HIS A 127 13.70 8.85 14.51
C HIS A 127 13.48 7.85 15.65
N GLY A 128 12.23 7.57 16.03
CA GLY A 128 11.88 6.57 17.03
C GLY A 128 11.90 5.13 16.50
N TYR A 129 12.19 4.93 15.20
CA TYR A 129 12.20 3.59 14.63
C TYR A 129 13.29 2.71 15.23
N LYS A 130 12.95 1.43 15.40
CA LYS A 130 13.86 0.37 15.79
C LYS A 130 13.74 -0.76 14.79
N GLU A 131 14.83 -1.06 14.10
CA GLU A 131 14.83 -2.13 13.12
C GLU A 131 14.44 -3.47 13.75
N PHE A 132 13.64 -4.25 13.03
CA PHE A 132 13.11 -5.54 13.47
C PHE A 132 12.15 -5.50 14.68
N ASP A 133 11.67 -4.32 15.07
CA ASP A 133 10.56 -4.17 16.02
C ASP A 133 9.22 -4.15 15.27
N GLU A 134 8.28 -5.05 15.54
CA GLU A 134 7.00 -5.07 14.81
C GLU A 134 6.14 -3.81 15.02
N LYS A 135 6.27 -3.17 16.19
CA LYS A 135 5.48 -1.99 16.60
C LYS A 135 6.19 -0.67 16.33
N ARG A 136 7.52 -0.68 16.25
CA ARG A 136 8.37 0.50 16.01
C ARG A 136 9.27 0.33 14.79
N GLY A 137 8.95 -0.60 13.91
CA GLY A 137 9.80 -0.99 12.78
C GLY A 137 9.73 -0.06 11.58
N GLN A 138 8.81 0.90 11.58
CA GLN A 138 8.56 1.77 10.44
C GLN A 138 9.51 2.96 10.46
N LYS A 139 10.36 3.06 9.45
CA LYS A 139 11.30 4.18 9.27
C LYS A 139 10.59 5.48 8.94
N TYR A 140 9.45 5.39 8.25
CA TYR A 140 8.62 6.55 7.91
C TYR A 140 7.43 6.64 8.86
N PHE A 141 6.91 7.86 9.04
CA PHE A 141 5.64 8.05 9.73
C PHE A 141 4.50 7.67 8.81
N PHE A 142 3.68 6.73 9.27
CA PHE A 142 2.46 6.30 8.62
C PHE A 142 1.28 6.46 9.57
N HIS A 143 0.12 6.74 9.01
CA HIS A 143 -1.12 6.78 9.75
C HIS A 143 -2.27 6.24 8.91
N TRP A 144 -3.24 5.59 9.52
CA TRP A 144 -4.45 5.14 8.82
C TRP A 144 -5.61 5.98 9.31
N SER A 145 -6.29 6.64 8.38
CA SER A 145 -7.43 7.48 8.72
C SER A 145 -8.42 7.59 7.58
N SER A 146 -9.70 7.74 7.94
CA SER A 146 -10.76 8.18 7.04
C SER A 146 -10.96 9.70 7.07
N ASN A 147 -10.26 10.40 7.97
CA ASN A 147 -10.34 11.85 8.10
C ASN A 147 -9.47 12.49 7.01
N GLU A 148 -10.07 13.34 6.19
CA GLU A 148 -9.37 14.08 5.13
C GLU A 148 -8.50 15.22 5.66
N LYS A 149 -8.64 15.58 6.94
CA LYS A 149 -7.96 16.71 7.57
C LYS A 149 -7.20 16.26 8.81
N ILE A 150 -6.01 15.71 8.58
CA ILE A 150 -5.08 15.31 9.66
C ILE A 150 -3.89 16.26 9.85
N ASN A 151 -3.67 17.20 8.93
CA ASN A 151 -2.69 18.26 9.10
C ASN A 151 -3.22 19.35 10.07
N GLY A 152 -2.36 19.86 10.94
CA GLY A 152 -2.67 20.96 11.87
C GLY A 152 -3.70 20.59 12.95
N LEU A 153 -3.83 19.31 13.29
CA LEU A 153 -4.73 18.89 14.36
C LEU A 153 -4.26 19.43 15.72
N ILE A 154 -5.17 20.06 16.45
CA ILE A 154 -4.94 20.46 17.85
C ILE A 154 -4.73 19.20 18.69
N ALA A 155 -3.93 19.28 19.76
CA ALA A 155 -3.55 18.15 20.61
C ALA A 155 -4.72 17.20 20.99
N GLU A 156 -5.87 17.74 21.39
CA GLU A 156 -7.06 16.95 21.73
C GLU A 156 -7.57 16.10 20.54
N LYS A 157 -7.64 16.69 19.34
CA LYS A 157 -8.06 15.99 18.13
C LYS A 157 -7.00 14.98 17.66
N SER A 158 -5.71 15.28 17.85
CA SER A 158 -4.62 14.34 17.56
C SER A 158 -4.70 13.08 18.42
N ILE A 159 -5.14 13.21 19.67
CA ILE A 159 -5.35 12.06 20.58
C ILE A 159 -6.53 11.21 20.11
N VAL A 160 -7.63 11.85 19.68
CA VAL A 160 -8.80 11.16 19.11
C VAL A 160 -8.43 10.43 17.81
N GLU A 161 -7.64 11.09 16.96
CA GLU A 161 -7.11 10.54 15.71
C GLU A 161 -6.11 9.39 15.95
N LYS A 162 -5.57 9.27 17.18
CA LYS A 162 -4.59 8.26 17.60
C LYS A 162 -3.33 8.27 16.74
N LEU A 163 -2.85 9.46 16.37
CA LEU A 163 -1.58 9.61 15.66
C LEU A 163 -0.43 8.99 16.47
N PRO A 164 0.58 8.38 15.81
CA PRO A 164 1.76 7.86 16.49
C PRO A 164 2.44 8.92 17.38
N PRO A 165 2.97 8.57 18.56
CA PRO A 165 3.72 9.52 19.38
C PRO A 165 4.90 10.12 18.63
N GLY A 166 5.09 11.43 18.74
CA GLY A 166 6.15 12.16 18.01
C GLY A 166 5.83 12.43 16.54
N SER A 167 4.60 12.16 16.11
CA SER A 167 4.11 12.53 14.78
C SER A 167 4.25 14.03 14.50
N PRO A 168 4.68 14.42 13.29
CA PRO A 168 4.66 15.82 12.89
C PRO A 168 3.23 16.36 12.80
N GLU A 169 3.03 17.65 13.06
CA GLU A 169 1.71 18.29 12.96
C GLU A 169 1.24 18.45 11.50
N LYS A 170 2.18 18.59 10.57
CA LYS A 170 1.96 18.81 9.13
C LYS A 170 2.83 17.89 8.30
N GLY A 171 2.64 17.92 6.98
CA GLY A 171 3.41 17.11 6.04
C GLY A 171 2.76 15.75 5.77
N TRP A 172 1.53 15.54 6.22
CA TRP A 172 0.78 14.33 5.93
C TRP A 172 0.09 14.43 4.58
N ILE A 173 0.25 13.40 3.76
CA ILE A 173 -0.43 13.23 2.49
C ILE A 173 -0.92 11.79 2.36
N HIS A 174 -2.05 11.59 1.67
CA HIS A 174 -2.46 10.25 1.26
C HIS A 174 -1.35 9.58 0.45
N PHE A 175 -1.01 8.35 0.79
CA PHE A 175 0.08 7.62 0.16
C PHE A 175 -0.17 7.40 -1.34
N ASN A 176 -1.39 7.06 -1.75
CA ASN A 176 -1.72 6.91 -3.17
C ASN A 176 -1.58 8.25 -3.93
N LYS A 177 -1.93 9.37 -3.29
CA LYS A 177 -1.78 10.70 -3.86
C LYS A 177 -0.31 11.03 -4.09
N LEU A 178 0.56 10.72 -3.13
CA LEU A 178 2.01 10.84 -3.31
C LEU A 178 2.50 9.95 -4.47
N VAL A 179 2.02 8.72 -4.57
CA VAL A 179 2.33 7.81 -5.68
C VAL A 179 1.93 8.41 -7.04
N GLU A 180 0.76 9.03 -7.15
CA GLU A 180 0.29 9.72 -8.36
C GLU A 180 1.15 10.94 -8.71
N LEU A 181 1.52 11.73 -7.71
CA LEU A 181 2.40 12.89 -7.88
C LEU A 181 3.79 12.46 -8.38
N VAL A 182 4.35 11.38 -7.83
CA VAL A 182 5.62 10.80 -8.30
C VAL A 182 5.51 10.28 -9.73
N LYS A 183 4.43 9.55 -10.06
CA LYS A 183 4.18 9.05 -11.44
C LYS A 183 4.07 10.19 -12.46
N SER A 184 3.44 11.30 -12.07
CA SER A 184 3.29 12.48 -12.92
C SER A 184 4.51 13.41 -12.91
N LYS A 185 5.57 13.06 -12.18
CA LYS A 185 6.79 13.88 -12.00
C LYS A 185 6.48 15.29 -11.50
N ALA A 186 5.54 15.40 -10.58
CA ALA A 186 5.18 16.66 -9.94
C ALA A 186 6.39 17.29 -9.24
N SER A 187 6.40 18.62 -9.14
CA SER A 187 7.46 19.33 -8.42
C SER A 187 7.36 19.11 -6.91
N LYS A 188 8.47 19.32 -6.18
CA LYS A 188 8.50 19.16 -4.72
C LYS A 188 7.54 20.14 -4.04
N GLU A 189 7.48 21.37 -4.56
CA GLU A 189 6.59 22.42 -4.07
C GLU A 189 5.13 21.96 -4.16
N LYS A 190 4.75 21.27 -5.25
CA LYS A 190 3.40 20.72 -5.38
C LYS A 190 3.12 19.64 -4.31
N ILE A 191 4.09 18.78 -4.02
CA ILE A 191 3.94 17.75 -2.98
C ILE A 191 3.80 18.40 -1.60
N TYR A 192 4.61 19.42 -1.28
CA TYR A 192 4.51 20.13 -0.01
C TYR A 192 3.21 20.91 0.15
N ILE A 193 2.70 21.50 -0.94
CA ILE A 193 1.39 22.16 -0.94
C ILE A 193 0.28 21.16 -0.61
N ASP A 194 0.29 19.97 -1.24
CA ASP A 194 -0.71 18.92 -0.97
C ASP A 194 -0.57 18.31 0.43
N ALA A 195 0.61 18.43 1.04
CA ALA A 195 0.90 17.98 2.41
C ALA A 195 0.78 19.11 3.47
N GLU A 196 0.32 20.30 3.08
CA GLU A 196 0.18 21.49 3.93
C GLU A 196 1.47 21.88 4.69
N CYS A 197 2.64 21.70 4.07
CA CYS A 197 3.94 21.88 4.70
C CYS A 197 4.85 22.79 3.84
N ASN A 198 4.47 24.05 3.69
CA ASN A 198 5.16 25.01 2.81
C ASN A 198 6.25 25.85 3.49
N ASP A 199 6.42 25.72 4.82
CA ASP A 199 7.47 26.44 5.53
C ASP A 199 8.79 25.67 5.41
N SER A 200 9.81 26.32 4.85
CA SER A 200 11.18 25.79 4.71
C SER A 200 11.77 25.26 6.02
N GLN A 201 11.31 25.74 7.19
CA GLN A 201 11.77 25.26 8.49
C GLN A 201 11.11 23.94 8.91
N GLU A 202 9.95 23.61 8.35
CA GLU A 202 9.19 22.38 8.65
C GLU A 202 9.60 21.20 7.75
N VAL A 203 10.40 21.45 6.71
CA VAL A 203 10.64 20.54 5.59
C VAL A 203 12.04 19.90 5.63
N ASP A 204 12.12 18.59 5.81
CA ASP A 204 13.34 17.82 5.48
C ASP A 204 13.30 17.36 4.01
N GLU A 205 13.94 18.14 3.15
CA GLU A 205 14.08 17.79 1.72
C GLU A 205 14.71 16.42 1.50
N LYS A 206 15.61 15.99 2.40
CA LYS A 206 16.27 14.68 2.27
C LYS A 206 15.28 13.55 2.45
N THR A 207 14.28 13.72 3.30
CA THR A 207 13.20 12.75 3.50
C THR A 207 12.32 12.65 2.27
N LEU A 208 11.84 13.78 1.73
CA LEU A 208 11.02 13.76 0.51
C LEU A 208 11.78 13.15 -0.67
N ASN A 209 13.03 13.55 -0.92
CA ASN A 209 13.82 13.01 -2.04
C ASN A 209 13.95 11.48 -1.95
N LYS A 210 14.25 10.95 -0.75
CA LYS A 210 14.32 9.50 -0.53
C LYS A 210 12.98 8.82 -0.78
N LEU A 211 11.87 9.41 -0.34
CA LEU A 211 10.54 8.85 -0.56
C LEU A 211 10.19 8.81 -2.05
N VAL A 212 10.43 9.90 -2.78
CA VAL A 212 10.22 9.98 -4.23
C VAL A 212 11.04 8.91 -4.95
N ASP A 213 12.35 8.82 -4.66
CA ASP A 213 13.23 7.80 -5.23
C ASP A 213 12.74 6.38 -4.91
N SER A 214 12.36 6.13 -3.66
CA SER A 214 11.85 4.83 -3.20
C SER A 214 10.56 4.43 -3.92
N ILE A 215 9.62 5.36 -4.08
CA ILE A 215 8.35 5.13 -4.77
C ILE A 215 8.59 4.89 -6.27
N GLU A 216 9.42 5.71 -6.91
CA GLU A 216 9.77 5.54 -8.32
C GLU A 216 10.43 4.17 -8.55
N ASN A 217 11.37 3.79 -7.68
CA ASN A 217 12.01 2.48 -7.72
C ASN A 217 10.99 1.35 -7.54
N ALA A 218 10.06 1.45 -6.59
CA ALA A 218 9.05 0.43 -6.34
C ALA A 218 8.13 0.22 -7.56
N ILE A 219 7.71 1.31 -8.20
CA ILE A 219 6.77 1.29 -9.34
C ILE A 219 7.45 0.76 -10.60
N ASN A 220 8.73 1.09 -10.82
CA ASN A 220 9.40 0.85 -12.10
C ASN A 220 10.41 -0.30 -12.09
N LYS A 221 11.08 -0.59 -10.95
CA LYS A 221 12.10 -1.64 -10.89
C LYS A 221 11.48 -2.99 -10.59
N LYS A 222 11.76 -3.97 -11.45
CA LYS A 222 11.31 -5.36 -11.29
C LYS A 222 12.12 -6.04 -10.19
N ARG A 223 11.45 -6.36 -9.07
CA ARG A 223 12.09 -6.90 -7.86
C ARG A 223 11.31 -8.02 -7.19
N ILE A 224 10.03 -8.15 -7.51
CA ILE A 224 9.13 -9.13 -6.89
C ILE A 224 9.20 -10.41 -7.73
N PRO A 225 9.75 -11.52 -7.22
CA PRO A 225 9.74 -12.77 -7.94
C PRO A 225 8.34 -13.39 -7.90
N ILE A 226 7.95 -13.95 -9.04
CA ILE A 226 6.67 -14.61 -9.26
C ILE A 226 6.92 -15.90 -10.04
#